data_AF-A0A2G9TEJ1-F1
#
_entry.id   AF-A0A2G9TEJ1-F1
#
_cell.length_a   1.000
_cell.length_b   1.000
_cell.length_c   1.000
_cell.angle_alpha   90.00
_cell.angle_beta   90.00
_cell.angle_gamma   90.00
#
_symmetry.space_group_name_H-M   'P 1'
#
loop_
_entity.id
_entity.type
_entity.pdbx_description
1 polymer ?
#
loop_
_entity_poly.entity_id
_entity_poly.type
_entity_poly.pdbx_seq_one_letter_code
_entity_poly.pdbx_strand_id
1 'polypeptide(L)'
;SGDVKYHLGVCVERFNRQSQRKVKIAVVANPSHLEAADPVVMGKVRAEAFYAGDEKCDRSMAILMHGDAAFSGQGVVMETFNLDDLASYTTNGSIHIVVNNQIGFTTDPRCSR
;
A
#
# COMPACT_ATOMS: atom_id res chain seq x y z
N SER A 1 -20.93 6.71 12.69
CA SER A 1 -21.49 6.27 11.40
C SER A 1 -20.92 4.94 10.92
N GLY A 2 -19.69 4.54 11.28
CA GLY A 2 -19.15 3.21 10.95
C GLY A 2 -18.84 3.03 9.45
N ASP A 3 -18.22 1.91 9.10
CA ASP A 3 -17.92 1.53 7.71
C ASP A 3 -18.09 0.01 7.53
N VAL A 4 -18.10 -0.47 6.30
CA VAL A 4 -18.20 -1.89 5.96
C VAL A 4 -16.94 -2.66 6.38
N LYS A 5 -17.12 -3.94 6.70
CA LYS A 5 -16.07 -4.80 7.27
C LYS A 5 -14.76 -4.84 6.47
N TYR A 6 -14.84 -4.67 5.15
CA TYR A 6 -13.70 -4.74 4.22
C TYR A 6 -12.97 -3.40 4.03
N HIS A 7 -13.38 -2.34 4.72
CA HIS A 7 -12.66 -1.06 4.77
C HIS A 7 -11.87 -0.87 6.08
N LEU A 8 -12.05 -1.76 7.06
CA LEU A 8 -11.49 -1.56 8.39
C LEU A 8 -10.00 -1.94 8.43
N GLY A 9 -9.19 -1.04 8.98
CA GLY A 9 -7.77 -1.27 9.24
C GLY A 9 -7.52 -2.12 10.47
N VAL A 10 -6.31 -2.67 10.57
CA VAL A 10 -5.85 -3.45 11.72
C VAL A 10 -4.38 -3.15 12.00
N CYS A 11 -3.96 -3.15 13.27
CA CYS A 11 -2.56 -3.07 13.64
C CYS A 11 -2.26 -4.15 14.68
N VAL A 12 -1.31 -5.03 14.39
CA VAL A 12 -0.93 -6.14 15.26
C VAL A 12 0.59 -6.32 15.28
N GLU A 13 1.13 -6.69 16.42
CA GLU A 13 2.50 -7.19 16.52
C GLU A 13 2.50 -8.72 16.46
N ARG A 14 3.39 -9.29 15.66
CA ARG A 14 3.59 -10.74 15.54
C ARG A 14 5.04 -11.09 15.81
N PHE A 15 5.25 -12.13 16.61
CA PHE A 15 6.59 -12.69 16.82
C PHE A 15 6.96 -13.60 15.65
N ASN A 16 8.03 -13.24 14.92
CA ASN A 16 8.58 -14.07 13.87
C ASN A 16 9.58 -15.07 14.48
N ARG A 17 9.23 -16.36 14.43
CA ARG A 17 10.05 -17.45 14.98
C ARG A 17 11.35 -17.68 14.22
N GLN A 18 11.43 -17.33 12.93
CA GLN A 18 12.65 -17.51 12.14
C GLN A 18 13.68 -16.43 12.47
N SER A 19 13.25 -15.16 12.55
CA SER A 19 14.15 -14.04 12.85
C SER A 19 14.29 -13.73 14.35
N GLN A 20 13.49 -14.36 15.21
CA GLN A 20 13.40 -14.10 16.66
C GLN A 20 13.10 -12.61 16.98
N ARG A 21 12.38 -11.93 16.08
CA ARG A 21 12.02 -10.51 16.23
C ARG A 21 10.51 -10.34 16.18
N LYS A 22 10.01 -9.31 16.87
CA LYS A 22 8.64 -8.83 16.68
C LYS A 22 8.56 -8.00 15.41
N VAL A 23 7.49 -8.19 14.66
CA VAL A 23 7.16 -7.42 13.45
C VAL A 23 5.79 -6.80 13.66
N LYS A 24 5.70 -5.47 13.51
CA LYS A 24 4.44 -4.74 13.48
C LYS A 24 3.85 -4.83 12.07
N ILE A 25 2.62 -5.30 11.98
CA ILE A 25 1.85 -5.40 10.73
C ILE A 25 0.66 -4.46 10.87
N ALA A 26 0.57 -3.48 9.97
CA ALA A 26 -0.51 -2.52 9.95
C ALA A 26 -1.17 -2.49 8.57
N VAL A 27 -2.48 -2.73 8.54
CA VAL A 27 -3.34 -2.55 7.37
C VAL A 27 -4.08 -1.23 7.56
N VAL A 28 -3.92 -0.33 6.59
CA VAL A 28 -4.58 0.99 6.59
C VAL A 28 -6.04 0.81 6.19
N ALA A 29 -6.94 1.56 6.83
CA ALA A 29 -8.34 1.62 6.42
C ALA A 29 -8.46 2.36 5.08
N ASN A 30 -9.32 1.88 4.18
CA ASN A 30 -9.44 2.43 2.84
C ASN A 30 -10.92 2.56 2.42
N PRO A 31 -11.30 3.61 1.67
CA PRO A 31 -12.64 3.72 1.11
C PRO A 31 -12.81 2.81 -0.13
N SER A 32 -14.03 2.79 -0.68
CA SER A 32 -14.32 2.10 -1.95
C SER A 32 -13.63 2.69 -3.18
N HIS A 33 -13.07 3.92 -3.08
CA HIS A 33 -12.32 4.53 -4.19
C HIS A 33 -10.99 3.80 -4.32
N LEU A 34 -10.91 2.89 -5.28
CA LEU A 34 -9.75 2.03 -5.50
C LEU A 34 -8.50 2.89 -5.71
N GLU A 35 -7.35 2.39 -5.22
CA GLU A 35 -6.03 3.03 -5.28
C GLU A 35 -5.89 4.36 -4.50
N ALA A 36 -6.99 4.95 -3.99
CA ALA A 36 -6.92 6.21 -3.22
C ALA A 36 -6.13 6.09 -1.90
N ALA A 37 -5.95 4.86 -1.39
CA ALA A 37 -5.19 4.60 -0.19
C ALA A 37 -3.67 4.45 -0.44
N ASP A 38 -3.23 4.34 -1.69
CA ASP A 38 -1.83 4.13 -2.05
C ASP A 38 -0.90 5.21 -1.49
N PRO A 39 -1.14 6.52 -1.75
CA PRO A 39 -0.29 7.56 -1.18
C PRO A 39 -0.44 7.66 0.34
N VAL A 40 -1.57 7.22 0.91
CA VAL A 40 -1.79 7.18 2.36
C VAL A 40 -0.88 6.15 3.02
N VAL A 41 -0.73 4.97 2.40
CA VAL A 41 0.19 3.93 2.87
C VAL A 41 1.64 4.41 2.78
N MET A 42 2.04 5.01 1.64
CA MET A 42 3.40 5.55 1.47
C MET A 42 3.71 6.62 2.51
N GLY A 43 2.79 7.58 2.71
CA GLY A 43 2.94 8.62 3.72
C GLY A 43 3.01 8.07 5.15
N LYS A 44 2.24 7.03 5.46
CA LYS A 44 2.29 6.36 6.76
C LYS A 44 3.63 5.67 7.01
N VAL A 45 4.15 4.94 6.02
CA VAL A 45 5.46 4.28 6.12
C VAL A 45 6.57 5.31 6.28
N ARG A 46 6.52 6.41 5.51
CA ARG A 46 7.45 7.53 5.65
C ARG A 46 7.41 8.13 7.06
N ALA A 47 6.21 8.33 7.62
CA ALA A 47 6.05 8.85 8.96
C ALA A 47 6.60 7.88 10.03
N GLU A 48 6.29 6.58 9.93
CA GLU A 48 6.81 5.58 10.87
C GLU A 48 8.35 5.50 10.80
N ALA A 49 8.94 5.56 9.60
CA ALA A 49 10.38 5.62 9.43
C ALA A 49 10.98 6.88 10.08
N PHE A 50 10.39 8.06 9.84
CA PHE A 50 10.81 9.31 10.46
C PHE A 50 10.80 9.25 12.00
N TYR A 51 9.67 8.82 12.59
CA TYR A 51 9.55 8.72 14.05
C TYR A 51 10.43 7.63 14.67
N ALA A 52 10.81 6.60 13.90
CA ALA A 52 11.75 5.57 14.32
C ALA A 52 13.23 5.96 14.15
N GLY A 53 13.53 7.17 13.66
CA GLY A 53 14.89 7.59 13.31
C GLY A 53 15.49 6.73 12.20
N ASP A 54 14.66 6.19 11.32
CA ASP A 54 15.03 5.36 10.17
C ASP A 54 15.18 6.22 8.92
N GLU A 55 16.29 6.98 8.85
CA GLU A 55 16.55 7.90 7.73
C GLU A 55 16.63 7.19 6.37
N LYS A 56 17.03 5.92 6.37
CA LYS A 56 17.13 5.07 5.19
C LYS A 56 15.87 4.27 4.90
N CYS A 57 14.83 4.38 5.72
CA CYS A 57 13.60 3.59 5.58
C CYS A 57 13.86 2.08 5.37
N ASP A 58 14.87 1.51 6.05
CA ASP A 58 15.28 0.10 5.87
C ASP A 58 14.65 -0.85 6.90
N ARG A 59 13.89 -0.31 7.86
CA ARG A 59 13.15 -1.06 8.90
C ARG A 59 11.64 -0.98 8.74
N SER A 60 11.14 -0.12 7.84
CA SER A 60 9.72 0.06 7.53
C SER A 60 9.48 -0.12 6.04
N MET A 61 8.46 -0.89 5.66
CA MET A 61 8.21 -1.25 4.27
C MET A 61 6.75 -1.06 3.90
N ALA A 62 6.51 -0.43 2.74
CA ALA A 62 5.19 -0.38 2.13
C ALA A 62 4.91 -1.64 1.32
N ILE A 63 3.73 -2.23 1.55
CA ILE A 63 3.18 -3.30 0.72
C ILE A 63 1.83 -2.82 0.21
N LEU A 64 1.70 -2.71 -1.11
CA LEU A 64 0.51 -2.23 -1.80
C LEU A 64 -0.11 -3.38 -2.60
N MET A 65 -1.44 -3.54 -2.48
CA MET A 65 -2.18 -4.60 -3.17
C MET A 65 -3.23 -3.97 -4.08
N HIS A 66 -3.24 -4.40 -5.35
CA HIS A 66 -4.05 -3.78 -6.39
C HIS A 66 -4.89 -4.82 -7.14
N GLY A 67 -6.01 -4.38 -7.70
CA GLY A 67 -6.70 -5.13 -8.77
C GLY A 67 -6.13 -4.77 -10.13
N ASP A 68 -6.12 -5.69 -11.09
CA ASP A 68 -5.54 -5.44 -12.42
C ASP A 68 -6.17 -4.27 -13.17
N ALA A 69 -7.50 -4.14 -13.15
CA ALA A 69 -8.20 -3.04 -13.83
C ALA A 69 -8.01 -1.67 -13.13
N ALA A 70 -7.92 -1.67 -11.81
CA ALA A 70 -7.75 -0.44 -11.04
C ALA A 70 -6.31 0.09 -11.12
N PHE A 71 -5.34 -0.82 -11.06
CA PHE A 71 -3.92 -0.52 -11.22
C PHE A 71 -3.60 0.20 -12.54
N SER A 72 -4.22 -0.23 -13.64
CA SER A 72 -4.04 0.41 -14.96
C SER A 72 -4.90 1.66 -15.15
N GLY A 73 -6.05 1.74 -14.48
CA GLY A 73 -7.07 2.76 -14.76
C GLY A 73 -7.05 3.99 -13.84
N GLN A 74 -6.49 3.90 -12.64
CA GLN A 74 -6.48 4.99 -11.67
C GLN A 74 -5.17 5.78 -11.73
N GLY A 75 -5.23 7.07 -12.10
CA GLY A 75 -4.06 7.94 -12.24
C GLY A 75 -3.24 8.10 -10.95
N VAL A 76 -3.89 7.97 -9.78
CA VAL A 76 -3.22 8.06 -8.47
C VAL A 76 -2.13 7.00 -8.28
N VAL A 77 -2.22 5.87 -9.00
CA VAL A 77 -1.16 4.84 -9.00
C VAL A 77 0.13 5.42 -9.57
N MET A 78 0.05 6.07 -10.74
CA MET A 78 1.21 6.70 -11.36
C MET A 78 1.69 7.92 -10.59
N GLU A 79 0.78 8.70 -10.00
CA GLU A 79 1.15 9.78 -9.08
C GLU A 79 1.94 9.23 -7.89
N THR A 80 1.52 8.10 -7.32
CA THR A 80 2.21 7.46 -6.19
C THR A 80 3.59 6.93 -6.58
N PHE A 81 3.72 6.29 -7.75
CA PHE A 81 5.04 5.89 -8.27
C PHE A 81 5.99 7.09 -8.45
N ASN A 82 5.47 8.22 -8.94
CA ASN A 82 6.28 9.42 -9.12
C ASN A 82 6.79 10.02 -7.79
N LEU A 83 6.17 9.68 -6.65
CA LEU A 83 6.63 10.11 -5.33
C LEU A 83 7.82 9.28 -4.81
N ASP A 84 8.02 8.06 -5.32
CA ASP A 84 9.01 7.13 -4.75
C ASP A 84 10.45 7.63 -4.87
N ASP A 85 10.78 8.45 -5.87
CA ASP A 85 12.14 9.00 -6.08
C ASP A 85 12.31 10.43 -5.53
N LEU A 86 11.29 10.99 -4.88
CA LEU A 86 11.38 12.33 -4.29
C LEU A 86 11.90 12.24 -2.84
N ALA A 87 12.96 12.99 -2.52
CA ALA A 87 13.66 12.91 -1.23
C ALA A 87 12.75 13.04 0.03
N SER A 88 11.70 13.85 -0.05
CA SER A 88 10.76 14.05 1.06
C SER A 88 9.66 12.99 1.15
N TYR A 89 9.45 12.21 0.10
CA TYR A 89 8.33 11.25 -0.02
C TYR A 89 8.79 9.80 -0.10
N THR A 90 10.02 9.56 -0.55
CA THR A 90 10.57 8.23 -0.76
C THR A 90 10.52 7.37 0.51
N THR A 91 10.08 6.12 0.32
CA THR A 91 10.21 5.05 1.31
C THR A 91 11.33 4.07 0.93
N ASN A 92 12.21 4.47 0.00
CA ASN A 92 13.25 3.63 -0.59
C ASN A 92 12.72 2.32 -1.18
N GLY A 93 11.57 2.43 -1.86
CA GLY A 93 10.89 1.33 -2.52
C GLY A 93 9.68 0.78 -1.76
N SER A 94 8.82 0.12 -2.53
CA SER A 94 7.58 -0.50 -2.10
C SER A 94 7.39 -1.83 -2.81
N ILE A 95 6.71 -2.78 -2.17
CA ILE A 95 6.32 -4.05 -2.81
C ILE A 95 4.90 -3.90 -3.32
N HIS A 96 4.71 -4.08 -4.63
CA HIS A 96 3.40 -4.06 -5.28
C HIS A 96 2.96 -5.47 -5.65
N ILE A 97 1.75 -5.85 -5.23
CA ILE A 97 1.12 -7.12 -5.57
C ILE A 97 -0.14 -6.84 -6.37
N VAL A 98 -0.09 -7.14 -7.67
CA VAL A 98 -1.27 -7.02 -8.54
C VAL A 98 -1.99 -8.36 -8.54
N VAL A 99 -3.20 -8.39 -7.96
CA VAL A 99 -4.08 -9.55 -8.00
C VAL A 99 -4.81 -9.55 -9.34
N ASN A 100 -4.14 -10.07 -10.36
CA ASN A 100 -4.64 -10.11 -11.72
C ASN A 100 -5.54 -11.33 -11.95
N ASN A 101 -6.84 -11.14 -11.72
CA ASN A 101 -7.86 -12.15 -11.97
C ASN A 101 -8.46 -12.06 -13.39
N GLN A 102 -7.90 -11.21 -14.24
CA GLN A 102 -8.29 -11.01 -15.65
C GLN A 102 -9.71 -10.47 -15.84
N ILE A 103 -10.29 -9.77 -14.86
CA ILE A 103 -11.61 -9.14 -15.01
C ILE A 103 -11.79 -7.91 -14.10
N GLY A 104 -12.31 -6.82 -14.68
CA GLY A 104 -12.75 -5.64 -13.94
C GLY A 104 -14.26 -5.62 -13.75
N PHE A 105 -14.79 -6.29 -12.72
CA PHE A 105 -16.24 -6.50 -12.55
C PHE A 105 -16.88 -7.25 -13.74
N THR A 106 -17.38 -6.55 -14.75
CA THR A 106 -17.87 -7.12 -16.03
C THR A 106 -17.00 -6.72 -17.23
N THR A 107 -15.99 -5.88 -17.02
CA THR A 107 -15.14 -5.31 -18.06
C THR A 107 -14.00 -6.27 -18.38
N ASP A 108 -13.87 -6.61 -19.65
CA ASP A 108 -12.77 -7.41 -20.18
C ASP A 108 -11.43 -6.64 -20.11
N PRO A 109 -10.31 -7.33 -19.84
CA PRO A 109 -8.96 -6.75 -19.91
C PRO A 109 -8.72 -5.83 -21.10
N ARG A 110 -9.16 -6.21 -22.30
CA ARG A 110 -8.98 -5.45 -23.56
C ARG A 110 -9.64 -4.08 -23.57
N CYS A 111 -10.58 -3.85 -22.65
CA CYS A 111 -11.31 -2.59 -22.50
C CYS A 111 -10.87 -1.80 -21.25
N SER A 112 -9.88 -2.29 -20.49
CA SER A 112 -9.44 -1.69 -19.23
C SER A 112 -7.93 -1.45 -19.13
N ARG A 113 -7.13 -2.06 -20.01
CA ARG A 113 -5.67 -1.92 -20.08
C ARG A 113 -5.15 -2.22 -21.48
#